data_AF-A0AAJ0LCZ3-F1
#
_entry.id   AF-A0AAJ0LCZ3-F1
#
_cell.length_a   1.000
_cell.length_b   1.000
_cell.length_c   1.000
_cell.angle_alpha   90.00
_cell.angle_beta   90.00
_cell.angle_gamma   90.00
#
_symmetry.space_group_name_H-M   'P 1'
#
loop_
_entity.id
_entity.type
_entity.pdbx_description
1 polymer ?
#
loop_
_entity_poly.entity_id
_entity_poly.type
_entity_poly.pdbx_seq_one_letter_code
_entity_poly.pdbx_strand_id
1 'polypeptide(L)'
;MNYNQYEYYSVKGGRRADQVESYRNPSISVKELRIMTDTIIEYKRFTHFETRVLKEPLEEITKHTSFNVTYEKVKKGRSIDSIVFHIEKKRMADDNSYKLDDRAYQEDKARKAETEDQLVLQAMDSPYTKLLIEHFLLSYLDLVDKKILVGLQKNVYPLYDELKELRGLNGVKDHLSYVRAKQEDYSKKNICKYLKKAIEQYLPTVKRQDLNHE
;
A
#
# COMPACT_ATOMS: atom_id res chain seq x y z
N MET A 1 15.86 -3.46 0.38
CA MET A 1 17.25 -3.28 -0.09
C MET A 1 17.65 -1.87 0.29
N ASN A 2 18.84 -1.66 0.86
CA ASN A 2 19.31 -0.31 1.18
C ASN A 2 19.95 0.27 -0.08
N TYR A 3 19.46 1.42 -0.55
CA TYR A 3 19.81 1.97 -1.86
C TYR A 3 21.06 2.87 -1.83
N ASN A 4 21.53 3.25 -0.63
CA ASN A 4 22.73 4.07 -0.46
C ASN A 4 23.66 3.49 0.63
N GLN A 5 24.94 3.85 0.56
CA GLN A 5 25.98 3.33 1.44
C GLN A 5 25.79 3.75 2.91
N TYR A 6 25.28 4.96 3.14
CA TYR A 6 24.99 5.47 4.48
C TYR A 6 23.95 4.60 5.20
N GLU A 7 22.78 4.35 4.60
CA GLU A 7 21.72 3.51 5.16
C GLU A 7 22.17 2.07 5.36
N TYR A 8 23.01 1.54 4.45
CA TYR A 8 23.56 0.20 4.58
C TYR A 8 24.44 0.06 5.83
N TYR A 9 25.45 0.90 5.97
CA TYR A 9 26.40 0.81 7.08
C TYR A 9 25.86 1.37 8.39
N SER A 10 24.88 2.27 8.36
CA SER A 10 24.19 2.76 9.55
C SER A 10 23.39 1.65 10.26
N VAL A 11 22.78 0.72 9.51
CA VAL A 11 21.96 -0.36 10.08
C VAL A 11 22.76 -1.62 10.37
N LYS A 12 23.68 -2.02 9.48
CA LYS A 12 24.43 -3.28 9.63
C LYS A 12 25.69 -3.17 10.50
N GLY A 13 26.20 -1.96 10.74
CA GLY A 13 27.50 -1.76 11.40
C GLY A 13 28.71 -2.14 10.52
N GLY A 14 29.90 -2.19 11.11
CA GLY A 14 31.15 -2.60 10.45
C GLY A 14 32.05 -1.47 9.91
N ARG A 15 31.70 -0.21 10.18
CA ARG A 15 32.51 0.99 9.86
C ARG A 15 32.66 1.85 11.13
N ARG A 16 33.74 2.63 11.20
CA ARG A 16 33.91 3.63 12.26
C ARG A 16 32.93 4.80 12.05
N ALA A 17 32.54 5.49 13.11
CA ALA A 17 31.51 6.55 13.06
C ALA A 17 31.88 7.71 12.12
N ASP A 18 33.16 8.08 12.08
CA ASP A 18 33.74 9.06 11.15
C ASP A 18 33.53 8.66 9.68
N GLN A 19 33.72 7.39 9.36
CA GLN A 19 33.51 6.89 7.99
C GLN A 19 32.02 6.90 7.62
N VAL A 20 31.13 6.54 8.55
CA VAL A 20 29.68 6.59 8.30
C VAL A 20 29.22 8.03 8.07
N GLU A 21 29.75 8.98 8.82
CA GLU A 21 29.43 10.40 8.65
C GLU A 21 29.91 10.96 7.30
N SER A 22 31.08 10.52 6.81
CA SER A 22 31.54 10.89 5.46
C SER A 22 30.63 10.40 4.32
N TYR A 23 29.88 9.31 4.53
CA TYR A 23 28.87 8.86 3.56
C TYR A 23 27.59 9.68 3.64
N ARG A 24 27.28 10.24 4.81
CA ARG A 24 26.15 11.14 5.00
C ARG A 24 26.40 12.50 4.36
N ASN A 25 27.60 13.03 4.57
CA ASN A 25 28.01 14.36 4.16
C ASN A 25 29.26 14.28 3.28
N PRO A 26 29.12 13.94 1.98
CA PRO A 26 30.27 13.76 1.11
C PRO A 26 30.97 15.10 0.84
N SER A 27 32.29 15.06 0.83
CA SER A 27 33.16 16.18 0.47
C SER A 27 33.79 15.94 -0.90
N ILE A 28 33.66 16.89 -1.81
CA ILE A 28 34.22 16.81 -3.17
C ILE A 28 35.10 18.04 -3.42
N SER A 29 36.30 17.84 -3.98
CA SER A 29 37.19 18.97 -4.31
C SER A 29 36.61 19.80 -5.47
N VAL A 30 36.88 21.12 -5.50
CA VAL A 30 36.40 21.99 -6.61
C VAL A 30 36.94 21.52 -7.96
N LYS A 31 38.17 20.98 -8.00
CA LYS A 31 38.76 20.41 -9.21
C LYS A 31 37.97 19.23 -9.71
N GLU A 32 37.65 18.29 -8.83
CA GLU A 32 36.88 17.09 -9.16
C GLU A 32 35.46 17.43 -9.57
N LEU A 33 34.81 18.36 -8.85
CA LEU A 33 33.47 18.81 -9.17
C LEU A 33 33.39 19.45 -10.57
N ARG A 34 34.43 20.19 -10.99
CA ARG A 34 34.54 20.74 -12.35
C ARG A 34 34.73 19.67 -13.41
N ILE A 35 35.46 18.60 -13.11
CA ILE A 35 35.60 17.45 -14.02
C ILE A 35 34.26 16.72 -14.16
N MET A 36 33.59 16.44 -13.03
CA MET A 36 32.29 15.74 -13.02
C MET A 36 31.18 16.49 -13.75
N THR A 37 31.22 17.83 -13.72
CA THR A 37 30.20 18.69 -14.34
C THR A 37 30.62 19.22 -15.71
N ASP A 38 31.79 18.80 -16.22
CA ASP A 38 32.39 19.29 -17.47
C ASP A 38 32.54 20.83 -17.55
N THR A 39 32.80 21.48 -16.42
CA THR A 39 32.93 22.94 -16.29
C THR A 39 34.39 23.38 -16.07
N ILE A 40 35.35 22.63 -16.61
CA ILE A 40 36.78 22.91 -16.42
C ILE A 40 37.17 24.27 -17.02
N ILE A 41 36.70 24.55 -18.24
CA ILE A 41 36.98 25.79 -18.97
C ILE A 41 35.93 26.88 -18.74
N GLU A 42 34.75 26.49 -18.25
CA GLU A 42 33.61 27.35 -17.98
C GLU A 42 33.65 27.95 -16.57
N TYR A 43 32.88 29.02 -16.36
CA TYR A 43 32.72 29.65 -15.04
C TYR A 43 34.04 29.90 -14.30
N LYS A 44 35.02 30.52 -14.98
CA LYS A 44 36.36 30.80 -14.44
C LYS A 44 36.33 31.52 -13.09
N ARG A 45 35.38 32.44 -12.90
CA ARG A 45 35.11 33.07 -11.61
C ARG A 45 34.29 32.11 -10.75
N PHE A 46 34.79 31.82 -9.54
CA PHE A 46 34.10 30.92 -8.62
C PHE A 46 32.66 31.36 -8.33
N THR A 47 32.37 32.66 -8.27
CA THR A 47 31.00 33.15 -8.08
C THR A 47 30.03 32.67 -9.15
N HIS A 48 30.45 32.60 -10.41
CA HIS A 48 29.62 32.09 -11.50
C HIS A 48 29.45 30.58 -11.40
N PHE A 49 30.52 29.88 -11.01
CA PHE A 49 30.48 28.43 -10.77
C PHE A 49 29.53 28.10 -9.62
N GLU A 50 29.61 28.85 -8.52
CA GLU A 50 28.73 28.70 -7.37
C GLU A 50 27.26 28.90 -7.75
N THR A 51 26.93 29.94 -8.53
CA THR A 51 25.54 30.15 -8.95
C THR A 51 25.03 29.04 -9.87
N ARG A 52 25.78 28.72 -10.94
CA ARG A 52 25.31 27.83 -12.01
C ARG A 52 25.44 26.34 -11.72
N VAL A 53 26.41 25.94 -10.90
CA VAL A 53 26.74 24.53 -10.64
C VAL A 53 26.31 24.09 -9.24
N LEU A 54 26.22 25.03 -8.29
CA LEU A 54 25.80 24.72 -6.92
C LEU A 54 24.39 25.25 -6.63
N LYS A 55 24.18 26.56 -6.60
CA LYS A 55 22.91 27.14 -6.11
C LYS A 55 21.70 26.74 -6.94
N GLU A 56 21.70 27.07 -8.24
CA GLU A 56 20.54 26.81 -9.11
C GLU A 56 20.20 25.30 -9.16
N PRO A 57 21.16 24.37 -9.37
CA PRO A 57 20.84 22.94 -9.40
C PRO A 57 20.42 22.37 -8.04
N LEU A 58 21.02 22.83 -6.93
CA LEU A 58 20.64 22.34 -5.60
C LEU A 58 19.27 22.85 -5.16
N GLU A 59 18.88 24.06 -5.56
CA GLU A 59 17.51 24.57 -5.39
C GLU A 59 16.52 23.74 -6.20
N GLU A 60 16.87 23.38 -7.45
CA GLU A 60 16.05 22.49 -8.29
C GLU A 60 15.90 21.10 -7.67
N ILE A 61 16.99 20.47 -7.22
CA ILE A 61 16.96 19.18 -6.52
C ILE A 61 16.10 19.27 -5.26
N THR A 62 16.30 20.32 -4.46
CA THR A 62 15.54 20.54 -3.25
C THR A 62 14.07 20.83 -3.53
N LYS A 63 13.70 21.32 -4.71
CA LYS A 63 12.29 21.55 -5.09
C LYS A 63 11.64 20.31 -5.70
N HIS A 64 12.36 19.58 -6.55
CA HIS A 64 11.81 18.53 -7.42
C HIS A 64 12.14 17.10 -6.96
N THR A 65 12.85 16.91 -5.85
CA THR A 65 13.13 15.59 -5.28
C THR A 65 12.69 15.48 -3.82
N SER A 66 12.78 14.26 -3.25
CA SER A 66 12.53 13.99 -1.83
C SER A 66 13.72 14.32 -0.93
N PHE A 67 14.72 15.04 -1.42
CA PHE A 67 15.91 15.44 -0.66
C PHE A 67 15.95 16.95 -0.46
N ASN A 68 16.41 17.39 0.70
CA ASN A 68 16.91 18.72 0.96
C ASN A 68 18.44 18.65 0.84
N VAL A 69 19.01 19.45 -0.05
CA VAL A 69 20.46 19.46 -0.25
C VAL A 69 20.99 20.86 0.00
N THR A 70 21.96 20.96 0.90
CA THR A 70 22.71 22.20 1.16
C THR A 70 24.21 21.92 1.02
N TYR A 71 25.03 22.97 1.02
CA TYR A 71 26.47 22.83 0.87
C TYR A 71 27.26 23.81 1.73
N GLU A 72 28.45 23.41 2.13
CA GLU A 72 29.44 24.24 2.82
C GLU A 72 30.73 24.35 1.98
N LYS A 73 31.38 25.52 2.03
CA LYS A 73 32.62 25.81 1.30
C LYS A 73 33.82 25.68 2.24
N VAL A 74 34.68 24.70 2.00
CA VAL A 74 35.93 24.53 2.73
C VAL A 74 37.04 25.34 2.06
N LYS A 75 37.63 26.28 2.80
CA LYS A 75 38.70 27.14 2.30
C LYS A 75 40.08 26.58 2.63
N LYS A 76 41.03 26.78 1.72
CA LYS A 76 42.46 26.59 1.93
C LYS A 76 43.17 27.89 1.61
N GLY A 77 43.43 28.69 2.64
CA GLY A 77 43.87 30.07 2.49
C GLY A 77 42.77 30.95 1.86
N ARG A 78 43.10 31.64 0.76
CA ARG A 78 42.16 32.53 0.05
C ARG A 78 41.24 31.81 -0.94
N SER A 79 41.58 30.57 -1.30
CA SER A 79 40.86 29.78 -2.30
C SER A 79 39.91 28.79 -1.63
N ILE A 80 38.84 28.44 -2.35
CA ILE A 80 37.93 27.36 -1.95
C ILE A 80 38.51 26.06 -2.49
N ASP A 81 38.75 25.11 -1.60
CA ASP A 81 39.41 23.84 -1.91
C ASP A 81 38.37 22.76 -2.22
N SER A 82 37.37 22.63 -1.35
CA SER A 82 36.38 21.55 -1.38
C SER A 82 34.98 22.05 -1.00
N ILE A 83 33.97 21.30 -1.43
CA ILE A 83 32.55 21.51 -1.12
C ILE A 83 32.05 20.29 -0.35
N VAL A 84 31.49 20.52 0.83
CA VAL A 84 30.81 19.49 1.62
C VAL A 84 29.32 19.60 1.35
N PHE A 85 28.69 18.51 0.94
CA PHE A 85 27.25 18.47 0.71
C PHE A 85 26.54 17.90 1.94
N HIS A 86 25.46 18.54 2.35
CA HIS A 86 24.56 18.06 3.39
C HIS A 86 23.25 17.62 2.74
N ILE A 87 23.03 16.32 2.71
CA ILE A 87 21.88 15.70 2.06
C ILE A 87 20.97 15.13 3.14
N GLU A 88 19.78 15.69 3.25
CA GLU A 88 18.76 15.19 4.17
C GLU A 88 17.53 14.74 3.40
N LYS A 89 16.96 13.60 3.77
CA LYS A 89 15.69 13.16 3.19
C LYS A 89 14.57 14.01 3.77
N LYS A 90 13.75 14.62 2.92
CA LYS A 90 12.52 15.31 3.35
C LYS A 90 11.65 14.32 4.11
N ARG A 91 11.02 14.80 5.17
CA ARG A 91 9.92 14.07 5.80
C ARG A 91 8.77 13.98 4.81
N MET A 92 8.69 12.88 4.09
CA MET A 92 7.46 12.52 3.37
C MET A 92 6.43 12.08 4.41
N ALA A 93 5.18 12.45 4.20
CA ALA A 93 4.07 12.02 5.05
C ALA A 93 3.75 10.53 4.82
N ASP A 94 4.70 9.66 5.17
CA ASP A 94 4.50 8.22 5.32
C ASP A 94 4.63 7.78 6.79
N ASP A 95 4.79 8.73 7.71
CA ASP A 95 4.81 8.45 9.14
C ASP A 95 3.43 8.73 9.74
N ASN A 96 2.53 7.74 9.66
CA ASN A 96 1.29 7.72 10.43
C ASN A 96 1.56 7.52 11.95
N SER A 97 2.79 7.71 12.44
CA SER A 97 3.16 7.55 13.86
C SER A 97 2.32 8.41 14.80
N TYR A 98 1.90 9.61 14.37
CA TYR A 98 1.00 10.45 15.16
C TYR A 98 -0.40 9.84 15.37
N LYS A 99 -0.82 8.86 14.55
CA LYS A 99 -2.07 8.09 14.75
C LYS A 99 -1.86 6.87 15.66
N LEU A 100 -0.63 6.42 15.86
CA LEU A 100 -0.36 5.23 16.69
C LEU A 100 -0.55 5.54 18.18
N ASP A 101 -0.24 6.76 18.65
CA ASP A 101 -0.48 7.19 20.03
C ASP A 101 -1.84 7.86 20.26
N ASP A 102 -2.65 8.03 19.21
CA ASP A 102 -4.00 8.57 19.32
C ASP A 102 -4.95 7.48 19.88
N ARG A 103 -5.38 7.66 21.13
CA ARG A 103 -6.29 6.76 21.83
C ARG A 103 -7.61 6.55 21.07
N ALA A 104 -8.14 7.59 20.41
CA ALA A 104 -9.37 7.48 19.64
C ALA A 104 -9.19 6.60 18.39
N TYR A 105 -8.01 6.65 17.76
CA TYR A 105 -7.68 5.80 16.62
C TYR A 105 -7.49 4.33 17.02
N GLN A 106 -6.83 4.08 18.16
CA GLN A 106 -6.68 2.72 18.69
C GLN A 106 -8.03 2.12 19.07
N GLU A 107 -8.89 2.88 19.76
CA GLU A 107 -10.24 2.46 20.12
C GLU A 107 -11.10 2.21 18.87
N ASP A 108 -11.02 3.07 17.85
CA ASP A 108 -11.74 2.86 16.59
C ASP A 108 -11.27 1.61 15.84
N LYS A 109 -9.95 1.37 15.81
CA LYS A 109 -9.37 0.17 15.21
C LYS A 109 -9.77 -1.09 15.98
N ALA A 110 -9.78 -1.04 17.31
CA ALA A 110 -10.21 -2.15 18.16
C ALA A 110 -11.71 -2.45 17.97
N ARG A 111 -12.58 -1.44 17.94
CA ARG A 111 -14.01 -1.61 17.66
C ARG A 111 -14.25 -2.21 16.28
N LYS A 112 -13.51 -1.76 15.25
CA LYS A 112 -13.60 -2.34 13.90
C LYS A 112 -13.18 -3.80 13.89
N ALA A 113 -12.09 -4.14 14.57
CA ALA A 113 -11.62 -5.53 14.67
C ALA A 113 -12.64 -6.41 15.42
N GLU A 114 -13.20 -5.93 16.53
CA GLU A 114 -14.24 -6.65 17.28
C GLU A 114 -15.50 -6.86 16.44
N THR A 115 -15.92 -5.83 15.68
CA THR A 115 -17.06 -5.94 14.76
C THR A 115 -16.76 -6.94 13.64
N GLU A 116 -15.54 -6.96 13.09
CA GLU A 116 -15.13 -7.94 12.09
C GLU A 116 -15.12 -9.36 12.65
N ASP A 117 -14.63 -9.57 13.87
CA ASP A 117 -14.63 -10.87 14.53
C ASP A 117 -16.05 -11.38 14.82
N GLN A 118 -16.96 -10.50 15.23
CA GLN A 118 -18.39 -10.84 15.37
C GLN A 118 -19.01 -11.27 14.04
N LEU A 119 -18.69 -10.56 12.95
CA LEU A 119 -19.18 -10.91 11.61
C LEU A 119 -18.60 -12.23 11.10
N VAL A 120 -17.35 -12.53 11.43
CA VAL A 120 -16.75 -13.85 11.15
C VAL A 120 -17.53 -14.95 11.86
N LEU A 121 -17.84 -14.76 13.14
CA LEU A 121 -18.58 -15.76 13.93
C LEU A 121 -19.99 -15.97 13.38
N GLN A 122 -20.71 -14.88 13.07
CA GLN A 122 -22.02 -14.95 12.40
C GLN A 122 -21.94 -15.66 11.04
N ALA A 123 -20.88 -15.40 10.27
CA ALA A 123 -20.68 -16.06 8.99
C ALA A 123 -20.48 -17.56 9.22
N MET A 124 -19.64 -17.97 10.17
CA MET A 124 -19.39 -19.39 10.45
C MET A 124 -20.65 -20.15 10.87
N ASP A 125 -21.49 -19.52 11.69
CA ASP A 125 -22.75 -20.10 12.16
C ASP A 125 -23.88 -20.05 11.12
N SER A 126 -23.69 -19.31 10.04
CA SER A 126 -24.71 -19.14 8.99
C SER A 126 -24.98 -20.45 8.25
N PRO A 127 -26.26 -20.81 8.02
CA PRO A 127 -26.61 -21.98 7.22
C PRO A 127 -26.13 -21.84 5.77
N TYR A 128 -25.94 -20.62 5.27
CA TYR A 128 -25.43 -20.39 3.92
C TYR A 128 -23.97 -20.77 3.76
N THR A 129 -23.14 -20.60 4.79
CA THR A 129 -21.75 -21.07 4.78
C THR A 129 -21.68 -22.57 4.61
N LYS A 130 -22.51 -23.29 5.37
CA LYS A 130 -22.67 -24.74 5.23
C LYS A 130 -23.09 -25.13 3.82
N LEU A 131 -24.12 -24.46 3.27
CA LEU A 131 -24.57 -24.73 1.90
C LEU A 131 -23.47 -24.44 0.85
N LEU A 132 -22.71 -23.36 0.99
CA LEU A 132 -21.61 -23.05 0.08
C LEU A 132 -20.52 -24.13 0.08
N ILE A 133 -20.24 -24.74 1.24
CA ILE A 133 -19.32 -25.88 1.35
C ILE A 133 -19.93 -27.12 0.69
N GLU A 134 -21.20 -27.43 0.97
CA GLU A 134 -21.91 -28.58 0.38
C GLU A 134 -21.96 -28.52 -1.16
N HIS A 135 -22.10 -27.32 -1.73
CA HIS A 135 -22.08 -27.09 -3.18
C HIS A 135 -20.65 -26.90 -3.75
N PHE A 136 -19.59 -27.13 -2.95
CA PHE A 136 -18.18 -26.99 -3.33
C PHE A 136 -17.82 -25.59 -3.88
N LEU A 137 -18.56 -24.56 -3.48
CA LEU A 137 -18.31 -23.16 -3.82
C LEU A 137 -17.36 -22.51 -2.82
N LEU A 138 -17.28 -23.04 -1.59
CA LEU A 138 -16.36 -22.63 -0.54
C LEU A 138 -15.58 -23.85 -0.01
N SER A 139 -14.28 -23.72 0.18
CA SER A 139 -13.43 -24.75 0.79
C SER A 139 -13.30 -24.55 2.30
N TYR A 140 -13.00 -25.61 3.04
CA TYR A 140 -12.64 -25.51 4.47
C TYR A 140 -11.42 -24.60 4.70
N LEU A 141 -10.50 -24.51 3.74
CA LEU A 141 -9.35 -23.60 3.81
C LEU A 141 -9.77 -22.12 3.76
N ASP A 142 -10.87 -21.81 3.08
CA ASP A 142 -11.37 -20.44 2.95
C ASP A 142 -12.01 -19.93 4.25
N LEU A 143 -12.36 -20.82 5.18
CA LEU A 143 -12.90 -20.46 6.50
C LEU A 143 -11.84 -19.80 7.40
N VAL A 144 -10.56 -19.96 7.09
CA VAL A 144 -9.47 -19.29 7.81
C VAL A 144 -9.33 -17.83 7.36
N ASP A 145 -9.81 -17.48 6.16
CA ASP A 145 -9.73 -16.12 5.64
C ASP A 145 -10.90 -15.26 6.15
N LYS A 146 -10.63 -14.47 7.19
CA LYS A 146 -11.59 -13.52 7.77
C LYS A 146 -12.19 -12.59 6.73
N LYS A 147 -11.44 -12.16 5.70
CA LYS A 147 -11.97 -11.24 4.68
C LYS A 147 -13.05 -11.90 3.83
N ILE A 148 -12.90 -13.19 3.54
CA ILE A 148 -13.92 -13.96 2.81
C ILE A 148 -15.19 -14.03 3.66
N LEU A 149 -15.08 -14.48 4.92
CA LEU A 149 -16.24 -14.63 5.81
C LEU A 149 -16.98 -13.32 6.08
N VAL A 150 -16.26 -12.25 6.42
CA VAL A 150 -16.84 -10.91 6.59
C VAL A 150 -17.48 -10.43 5.29
N GLY A 151 -16.83 -10.69 4.14
CA GLY A 151 -17.35 -10.34 2.83
C GLY A 151 -18.68 -11.04 2.53
N LEU A 152 -18.77 -12.35 2.79
CA LEU A 152 -19.97 -13.17 2.59
C LEU A 152 -21.10 -12.71 3.52
N GLN A 153 -20.82 -12.54 4.81
CA GLN A 153 -21.80 -12.08 5.80
C GLN A 153 -22.40 -10.71 5.45
N LYS A 154 -21.57 -9.75 5.01
CA LYS A 154 -22.05 -8.39 4.68
C LYS A 154 -22.75 -8.31 3.34
N ASN A 155 -22.26 -9.03 2.33
CA ASN A 155 -22.60 -8.73 0.94
C ASN A 155 -23.38 -9.83 0.21
N VAL A 156 -23.38 -11.06 0.72
CA VAL A 156 -23.96 -12.21 0.01
C VAL A 156 -25.12 -12.80 0.80
N TYR A 157 -24.96 -13.04 2.10
CA TYR A 157 -26.00 -13.68 2.90
C TYR A 157 -27.31 -12.90 3.00
N PRO A 158 -27.31 -11.55 3.11
CA PRO A 158 -28.56 -10.78 3.05
C PRO A 158 -29.32 -10.98 1.74
N LEU A 159 -28.62 -11.21 0.62
CA LEU A 159 -29.23 -11.47 -0.69
C LEU A 159 -29.76 -12.91 -0.80
N TYR A 160 -29.13 -13.86 -0.08
CA TYR A 160 -29.67 -15.21 0.06
C TYR A 160 -30.86 -15.27 1.00
N ASP A 161 -30.91 -14.45 2.05
CA ASP A 161 -32.12 -14.27 2.86
C ASP A 161 -33.26 -13.78 1.97
N GLU A 162 -33.03 -12.75 1.15
CA GLU A 162 -34.04 -12.27 0.19
C GLU A 162 -34.50 -13.36 -0.80
N LEU A 163 -33.56 -14.13 -1.37
CA LEU A 163 -33.93 -15.23 -2.26
C LEU A 163 -34.70 -16.33 -1.53
N LYS A 164 -34.33 -16.63 -0.29
CA LYS A 164 -35.00 -17.61 0.56
C LYS A 164 -36.43 -17.17 0.90
N GLU A 165 -36.68 -15.89 1.13
CA GLU A 165 -38.04 -15.39 1.33
C GLU A 165 -38.90 -15.54 0.07
N LEU A 166 -38.32 -15.35 -1.12
CA LEU A 166 -39.04 -15.46 -2.40
C LEU A 166 -39.29 -16.91 -2.86
N ARG A 167 -38.30 -17.80 -2.67
CA ARG A 167 -38.29 -19.16 -3.28
C ARG A 167 -38.04 -20.29 -2.27
N GLY A 168 -38.00 -19.97 -0.99
CA GLY A 168 -37.59 -20.91 0.05
C GLY A 168 -36.12 -21.30 -0.03
N LEU A 169 -35.70 -22.17 0.90
CA LEU A 169 -34.32 -22.65 0.95
C LEU A 169 -33.93 -23.48 -0.29
N ASN A 170 -34.90 -24.14 -0.92
CA ASN A 170 -34.66 -24.90 -2.15
C ASN A 170 -34.28 -23.98 -3.31
N GLY A 171 -34.90 -22.80 -3.44
CA GLY A 171 -34.49 -21.82 -4.45
C GLY A 171 -33.05 -21.34 -4.30
N VAL A 172 -32.58 -21.21 -3.04
CA VAL A 172 -31.16 -20.91 -2.78
C VAL A 172 -30.26 -22.06 -3.23
N LYS A 173 -30.61 -23.32 -2.91
CA LYS A 173 -29.83 -24.50 -3.33
C LYS A 173 -29.77 -24.66 -4.86
N ASP A 174 -30.87 -24.39 -5.55
CA ASP A 174 -30.95 -24.45 -7.00
C ASP A 174 -30.05 -23.38 -7.63
N HIS A 175 -30.07 -22.16 -7.09
CA HIS A 175 -29.17 -21.10 -7.49
C HIS A 175 -27.70 -21.48 -7.27
N LEU A 176 -27.33 -21.97 -6.08
CA LEU A 176 -25.96 -22.39 -5.78
C LEU A 176 -25.48 -23.50 -6.72
N SER A 177 -26.34 -24.46 -7.03
CA SER A 177 -26.04 -25.54 -7.98
C SER A 177 -25.76 -25.00 -9.39
N TYR A 178 -26.58 -24.06 -9.85
CA TYR A 178 -26.38 -23.38 -11.13
C TYR A 178 -25.07 -22.59 -11.15
N VAL A 179 -24.80 -21.81 -10.10
CA VAL A 179 -23.57 -21.02 -9.95
C VAL A 179 -22.35 -21.93 -10.00
N ARG A 180 -22.38 -23.08 -9.31
CA ARG A 180 -21.29 -24.06 -9.35
C ARG A 180 -21.07 -24.62 -10.75
N ALA A 181 -22.13 -24.96 -11.46
CA ALA A 181 -22.05 -25.48 -12.83
C ALA A 181 -21.50 -24.46 -13.84
N LYS A 182 -21.67 -23.16 -13.58
CA LYS A 182 -21.21 -22.05 -14.43
C LYS A 182 -19.93 -21.37 -13.90
N GLN A 183 -19.29 -21.94 -12.88
CA GLN A 183 -18.11 -21.35 -12.27
C GLN A 183 -16.88 -21.55 -13.15
N GLU A 184 -16.25 -20.46 -13.55
CA GLU A 184 -14.99 -20.46 -14.32
C GLU A 184 -13.76 -20.38 -13.40
N ASP A 185 -12.61 -20.87 -13.85
CA ASP A 185 -11.40 -21.01 -13.02
C ASP A 185 -10.89 -19.71 -12.39
N TYR A 186 -11.01 -18.57 -13.08
CA TYR A 186 -10.62 -17.27 -12.53
C TYR A 186 -11.54 -16.81 -11.39
N SER A 187 -12.79 -17.29 -11.34
CA SER A 187 -13.79 -16.91 -10.33
C SER A 187 -13.47 -17.48 -8.96
N LYS A 188 -12.62 -18.52 -8.89
CA LYS A 188 -12.14 -19.13 -7.64
C LYS A 188 -11.27 -18.18 -6.81
N LYS A 189 -10.63 -17.18 -7.44
CA LYS A 189 -9.73 -16.24 -6.76
C LYS A 189 -10.46 -15.16 -5.94
N ASN A 190 -11.75 -14.93 -6.19
CA ASN A 190 -12.54 -13.94 -5.47
C ASN A 190 -14.00 -14.41 -5.34
N ILE A 191 -14.19 -15.45 -4.53
CA ILE A 191 -15.48 -16.13 -4.38
C ILE A 191 -16.59 -15.19 -3.90
N CYS A 192 -16.30 -14.30 -2.93
CA CYS A 192 -17.29 -13.37 -2.41
C CYS A 192 -17.84 -12.43 -3.51
N LYS A 193 -16.95 -11.85 -4.33
CA LYS A 193 -17.36 -10.97 -5.42
C LYS A 193 -18.15 -11.72 -6.50
N TYR A 194 -17.73 -12.94 -6.80
CA TYR A 194 -18.41 -13.78 -7.77
C TYR A 194 -19.84 -14.15 -7.33
N LEU A 195 -19.99 -14.66 -6.10
CA LEU A 195 -21.30 -15.03 -5.54
C LEU A 195 -22.24 -13.83 -5.46
N LYS A 196 -21.75 -12.68 -4.98
CA LYS A 196 -22.50 -11.43 -4.95
C LYS A 196 -23.06 -11.07 -6.32
N LYS A 197 -22.20 -11.04 -7.35
CA LYS A 197 -22.62 -10.70 -8.71
C LYS A 197 -23.64 -11.70 -9.25
N ALA A 198 -23.47 -12.98 -8.96
CA ALA A 198 -24.39 -14.02 -9.43
C ALA A 198 -25.80 -13.86 -8.84
N ILE A 199 -25.90 -13.62 -7.53
CA ILE A 199 -27.20 -13.45 -6.87
C ILE A 199 -27.86 -12.11 -7.23
N GLU A 200 -27.09 -11.03 -7.37
CA GLU A 200 -27.60 -9.71 -7.80
C GLU A 200 -28.23 -9.77 -9.21
N GLN A 201 -27.68 -10.60 -10.10
CA GLN A 201 -28.24 -10.80 -11.45
C GLN A 201 -29.47 -11.72 -11.44
N TYR A 202 -29.52 -12.66 -10.49
CA TYR A 202 -30.59 -13.64 -10.41
C TYR A 202 -31.86 -13.09 -9.75
N LEU A 203 -31.73 -12.35 -8.64
CA LEU A 203 -32.86 -11.80 -7.87
C LEU A 203 -33.89 -11.02 -8.72
N PRO A 204 -33.51 -10.10 -9.63
CA PRO A 204 -34.46 -9.39 -10.48
C PRO A 204 -35.23 -10.30 -11.45
N THR A 205 -34.65 -11.44 -11.82
CA THR A 205 -35.30 -12.43 -12.69
C THR A 205 -36.33 -13.22 -11.90
N VAL A 206 -35.99 -13.64 -10.69
CA VAL A 206 -36.90 -14.33 -9.77
C VAL A 206 -38.15 -13.48 -9.47
N LYS A 207 -37.95 -12.21 -9.10
CA LYS A 207 -39.04 -11.27 -8.79
C LYS A 207 -39.99 -11.04 -9.96
N ARG A 208 -39.48 -11.02 -11.20
CA ARG A 208 -40.30 -10.86 -12.41
C ARG A 208 -41.12 -12.10 -12.74
N GLN A 209 -40.63 -13.29 -12.38
CA GLN A 209 -41.36 -14.54 -12.60
C GLN A 209 -42.53 -14.70 -11.62
N ASP A 210 -42.40 -14.20 -10.39
CA ASP A 210 -43.51 -14.19 -9.42
C ASP A 210 -44.67 -13.28 -9.84
N LEU A 211 -44.37 -12.13 -10.44
CA LEU A 211 -45.40 -11.20 -10.95
C LEU A 211 -46.19 -11.72 -12.15
N ASN A 212 -45.71 -12.76 -12.84
CA ASN A 212 -46.41 -13.38 -13.97
C ASN A 212 -47.22 -14.62 -13.55
N HIS A 213 -47.24 -14.94 -12.26
CA HIS A 213 -47.99 -16.05 -11.68
C HIS A 213 -49.13 -15.60 -10.74
N GLU A 214 -49.39 -14.29 -10.66
CA GLU A 214 -50.65 -13.68 -10.20
C GLU A 214 -51.55 -13.34 -11.41
#